data_AF-A0A2V8KFU7-F1
#
_entry.id   AF-A0A2V8KFU7-F1
#
_cell.length_a   1.000
_cell.length_b   1.000
_cell.length_c   1.000
_cell.angle_alpha   90.00
_cell.angle_beta   90.00
_cell.angle_gamma   90.00
#
_symmetry.space_group_name_H-M   'P 1'
#
loop_
_entity.id
_entity.type
_entity.pdbx_description
1 polymer ?
#
loop_
_entity_poly.entity_id
_entity_poly.type
_entity_poly.pdbx_seq_one_letter_code
_entity_poly.pdbx_strand_id
1 'polypeptide(L)'
;MGMAEVTITLTEIANGNSNGNGNGNENGTSPAAARRPLPEGEARDVVVQRRLYRSGESMYLIDGRPCRLRDIQDIFLGTGLGPNSYAIIEQGRIGQLLSSKPSDRRALIEEAAGITKFKAKRKLAESRLEAARQNLSRVNDILAEVDRQRNSLKRQAGKARRYIELRHRMRQLLSAVFSTRAEMLIDQQEKLEISLVLMGAEGKRLEQEIEHLNALVHQRRTDAGSQERNLEQMRERRSGIEIEHQKTVQRVERLQDQITSLEERERSLTGDRARAVEELEKNARQREGKKLQLAGIDAEKEIVELDLDRTTACLSDLSDRHDKEERAIEQLRQQQFETVGREARLHNEVSSRNEISRRLTVQMERLEREQGEAREQTSVLEQQLNAAREEYAGQQTGFGALQANLKQAEETFCRYKVEHTNAVAAAAEAKTHEESIRNRLQTIGELAVQRAYSTESVQHFFNAARGQDWAPLGILADFIEVDPEYESLVEDFLRWKLQYVDIADRNQARPAHELLKNVSKGRLDCFLLNGNTRPEPAVPIEEAMPVSSVVRFDDRIRHFSEYIRDAYIVDTVERAWELSEK
;
A
#
# COMPACT_ATOMS: atom_id res chain seq x y z
N MET A 1 -39.32 93.86 -56.36
CA MET A 1 -39.62 92.41 -56.23
C MET A 1 -41.11 92.22 -56.46
N GLY A 2 -41.53 91.43 -57.45
CA GLY A 2 -42.95 91.20 -57.71
C GLY A 2 -43.53 90.24 -56.67
N MET A 3 -44.49 90.71 -55.88
CA MET A 3 -45.31 89.91 -54.98
C MET A 3 -46.75 90.03 -55.45
N ALA A 4 -47.48 88.91 -55.50
CA ALA A 4 -48.93 88.93 -55.61
C ALA A 4 -49.51 88.74 -54.21
N GLU A 5 -50.30 89.71 -53.75
CA GLU A 5 -50.99 89.65 -52.48
C GLU A 5 -52.49 89.65 -52.74
N VAL A 6 -53.17 88.63 -52.22
CA VAL A 6 -54.64 88.58 -52.17
C VAL A 6 -55.04 88.79 -50.72
N THR A 7 -55.80 89.85 -50.48
CA THR A 7 -56.36 90.14 -49.16
C THR A 7 -57.87 89.96 -49.23
N ILE A 8 -58.39 89.12 -48.35
CA ILE A 8 -59.82 88.95 -48.13
C ILE A 8 -60.10 89.49 -46.74
N THR A 9 -60.90 90.53 -46.66
CA THR A 9 -61.42 91.03 -45.40
C THR A 9 -62.78 90.40 -45.18
N LEU A 10 -62.92 89.65 -44.10
CA LEU A 10 -64.18 89.06 -43.71
C LEU A 10 -64.81 89.97 -42.66
N THR A 11 -65.87 90.67 -43.05
CA THR A 11 -66.61 91.60 -42.19
C THR A 11 -67.70 90.86 -41.41
N GLU A 12 -67.98 91.30 -40.18
CA GLU A 12 -69.03 90.72 -39.33
C GLU A 12 -68.91 89.20 -39.08
N ILE A 13 -67.69 88.66 -38.92
CA ILE A 13 -67.55 87.29 -38.44
C ILE A 13 -67.98 87.25 -36.98
N ALA A 14 -69.18 86.72 -36.73
CA ALA A 14 -69.54 86.20 -35.42
C ALA A 14 -68.63 84.99 -35.15
N ASN A 15 -67.80 85.09 -34.11
CA ASN A 15 -66.89 84.01 -33.73
C ASN A 15 -67.69 82.74 -33.38
N GLY A 16 -67.82 81.85 -34.36
CA GLY A 16 -68.36 80.52 -34.18
C GLY A 16 -67.39 79.65 -33.40
N ASN A 17 -67.46 79.75 -32.07
CA ASN A 17 -66.96 78.82 -31.07
C ASN A 17 -65.67 78.06 -31.46
N SER A 18 -64.52 78.68 -31.22
CA SER A 18 -63.21 78.02 -31.23
C SER A 18 -62.78 77.65 -29.81
N ASN A 19 -63.62 76.89 -29.10
CA ASN A 19 -63.12 76.10 -27.97
C ASN A 19 -62.22 74.99 -28.51
N GLY A 20 -60.92 75.31 -28.52
CA GLY A 20 -59.81 74.42 -28.80
C GLY A 20 -58.89 74.40 -27.58
N ASN A 21 -59.32 73.72 -26.52
CA ASN A 21 -58.42 73.23 -25.48
C ASN A 21 -57.52 72.16 -26.12
N GLY A 22 -56.36 72.59 -26.59
CA GLY A 22 -55.28 71.72 -27.03
C GLY A 22 -54.27 71.58 -25.90
N ASN A 23 -54.45 70.58 -25.03
CA ASN A 23 -53.34 70.06 -24.22
C ASN A 23 -52.30 69.48 -25.18
N GLY A 24 -51.22 70.23 -25.39
CA GLY A 24 -50.06 69.84 -26.15
C GLY A 24 -48.84 69.90 -25.24
N ASN A 25 -48.29 68.71 -25.01
CA ASN A 25 -47.06 68.41 -24.31
C ASN A 25 -45.95 69.43 -24.63
N GLU A 26 -45.37 70.00 -23.59
CA GLU A 26 -44.27 70.97 -23.65
C GLU A 26 -42.98 70.29 -24.14
N ASN A 27 -42.38 70.85 -25.19
CA ASN A 27 -40.93 71.03 -25.33
C ASN A 27 -40.63 71.82 -26.62
N GLY A 28 -40.28 73.09 -26.48
CA GLY A 28 -39.88 73.95 -27.60
C GLY A 28 -40.05 75.44 -27.29
N THR A 29 -38.97 76.05 -26.81
CA THR A 29 -38.83 77.37 -26.21
C THR A 29 -39.03 78.57 -27.17
N SER A 30 -39.80 79.58 -26.72
CA SER A 30 -39.87 81.02 -27.10
C SER A 30 -41.18 81.51 -27.75
N PRO A 31 -41.60 82.76 -27.48
CA PRO A 31 -42.03 83.31 -26.20
C PRO A 31 -43.55 83.52 -26.18
N ALA A 32 -44.12 83.37 -24.98
CA ALA A 32 -45.52 83.58 -24.68
C ALA A 32 -45.96 85.04 -24.92
N ALA A 33 -46.77 85.25 -25.95
CA ALA A 33 -47.73 86.36 -25.98
C ALA A 33 -49.10 85.79 -25.63
N ALA A 34 -49.53 86.06 -24.40
CA ALA A 34 -50.83 85.68 -23.84
C ALA A 34 -51.97 85.94 -24.85
N ARG A 35 -52.62 84.86 -25.32
CA ARG A 35 -53.92 84.97 -25.99
C ARG A 35 -54.96 85.25 -24.91
N ARG A 36 -55.14 86.52 -24.58
CA ARG A 36 -56.33 86.99 -23.86
C ARG A 36 -57.55 86.54 -24.68
N PRO A 37 -58.52 85.78 -24.13
CA PRO A 37 -59.79 85.56 -24.82
C PRO A 37 -60.40 86.94 -25.03
N LEU A 38 -60.67 87.31 -26.27
CA LEU A 38 -61.31 88.58 -26.60
C LEU A 38 -62.77 88.53 -26.11
N PRO A 39 -63.30 89.62 -25.52
CA PRO A 39 -64.67 89.67 -25.02
C PRO A 39 -65.70 89.40 -26.13
N GLU A 40 -66.78 88.73 -25.76
CA GLU A 40 -67.86 88.30 -26.65
C GLU A 40 -68.63 89.49 -27.23
N GLY A 41 -68.99 89.42 -28.52
CA GLY A 41 -70.07 90.24 -29.09
C GLY A 41 -69.68 91.40 -29.99
N GLU A 42 -68.39 91.71 -30.19
CA GLU A 42 -67.99 92.73 -31.17
C GLU A 42 -67.69 92.10 -32.53
N ALA A 43 -68.49 92.45 -33.54
CA ALA A 43 -68.21 92.20 -34.94
C ALA A 43 -66.85 92.81 -35.27
N ARG A 44 -65.86 91.96 -35.53
CA ARG A 44 -64.52 92.40 -35.92
C ARG A 44 -64.20 91.90 -37.32
N ASP A 45 -63.70 92.82 -38.13
CA ASP A 45 -63.17 92.50 -39.45
C ASP A 45 -61.88 91.70 -39.28
N VAL A 46 -61.88 90.48 -39.80
CA VAL A 46 -60.67 89.62 -39.84
C VAL A 46 -60.07 89.74 -41.23
N VAL A 47 -58.80 90.13 -41.28
CA VAL A 47 -58.07 90.29 -42.55
C VAL A 47 -57.25 89.04 -42.81
N VAL A 48 -57.66 88.24 -43.79
CA VAL A 48 -56.92 87.06 -44.25
C VAL A 48 -56.13 87.41 -45.50
N GLN A 49 -54.81 87.26 -45.46
CA GLN A 49 -53.94 87.59 -46.58
C GLN A 49 -53.16 86.35 -47.03
N ARG A 50 -53.08 86.17 -48.36
CA ARG A 50 -52.17 85.22 -48.98
C ARG A 50 -51.17 86.00 -49.82
N ARG A 51 -49.89 85.86 -49.48
CA ARG A 51 -48.78 86.40 -50.26
C ARG A 51 -48.14 85.27 -51.04
N LEU A 52 -48.14 85.37 -52.36
CA LEU A 52 -47.46 84.45 -53.24
C LEU A 52 -46.17 85.09 -53.75
N TYR A 53 -45.06 84.46 -53.39
CA TYR A 53 -43.73 84.86 -53.84
C TYR A 53 -43.42 84.24 -55.20
N ARG A 54 -42.52 84.85 -55.99
CA ARG A 54 -42.05 84.27 -57.26
C ARG A 54 -41.36 82.92 -57.10
N SER A 55 -40.92 82.56 -55.89
CA SER A 55 -40.41 81.22 -55.56
C SER A 55 -41.49 80.13 -55.59
N GLY A 56 -42.77 80.50 -55.69
CA GLY A 56 -43.91 79.59 -55.54
C GLY A 56 -44.35 79.39 -54.09
N GLU A 57 -43.61 79.93 -53.13
CA GLU A 57 -43.96 79.85 -51.71
C GLU A 57 -45.19 80.71 -51.41
N SER A 58 -46.15 80.11 -50.71
CA SER A 58 -47.35 80.77 -50.23
C SER A 58 -47.20 81.07 -48.74
N MET A 59 -47.22 82.35 -48.38
CA MET A 59 -47.30 82.78 -46.98
C MET A 59 -48.72 83.21 -46.66
N TYR A 60 -49.21 82.71 -45.52
CA TYR A 60 -50.57 82.87 -45.04
C TYR A 60 -50.57 83.76 -43.81
N LEU A 61 -51.36 84.84 -43.82
CA LEU A 61 -51.45 85.77 -42.70
C LEU A 61 -52.90 85.96 -42.25
N ILE A 62 -53.10 86.04 -40.94
CA ILE A 62 -54.35 86.46 -40.32
C ILE A 62 -54.02 87.72 -39.50
N ASP A 63 -54.70 88.83 -39.77
CA ASP A 63 -54.45 90.14 -39.15
C ASP A 63 -52.95 90.53 -39.19
N GLY A 64 -52.29 90.24 -40.31
CA GLY A 64 -50.86 90.52 -40.52
C GLY A 64 -49.87 89.58 -39.83
N ARG A 65 -50.33 88.53 -39.12
CA ARG A 65 -49.45 87.53 -38.47
C ARG A 65 -49.36 86.23 -39.28
N PRO A 66 -48.16 85.66 -39.47
CA PRO A 66 -48.01 84.40 -40.20
C PRO A 66 -48.70 83.26 -39.45
N CYS A 67 -49.43 82.42 -40.18
CA CYS A 67 -50.21 81.30 -39.65
C CYS A 67 -50.12 80.08 -40.57
N ARG A 68 -50.56 78.91 -40.09
CA ARG A 68 -50.57 77.70 -40.91
C ARG A 68 -51.82 77.69 -41.77
N LEU A 69 -51.75 77.03 -42.93
CA LEU A 69 -52.91 76.82 -43.80
C LEU A 69 -54.08 76.17 -43.05
N ARG A 70 -53.79 75.26 -42.11
CA ARG A 70 -54.82 74.63 -41.28
C ARG A 70 -55.57 75.63 -40.40
N ASP A 71 -54.89 76.63 -39.85
CA ASP A 71 -55.51 77.66 -39.01
C ASP A 71 -56.46 78.53 -39.85
N ILE A 72 -56.08 78.85 -41.10
CA ILE A 72 -56.96 79.53 -42.06
C ILE A 72 -58.14 78.65 -42.44
N GLN A 73 -57.90 77.38 -42.76
CA GLN A 73 -58.97 76.43 -43.07
C GLN A 73 -59.96 76.29 -41.92
N ASP A 74 -59.50 76.28 -40.67
CA ASP A 74 -60.35 76.22 -39.47
C ASP A 74 -61.22 77.48 -39.30
N ILE A 75 -60.76 78.66 -39.73
CA ILE A 75 -61.56 79.90 -39.75
C ILE A 75 -62.66 79.85 -40.83
N PHE A 76 -62.32 79.33 -42.00
CA PHE A 76 -63.30 79.14 -43.09
C PHE A 76 -64.20 77.91 -42.90
N LEU A 77 -63.86 77.02 -41.96
CA LEU A 77 -64.63 75.80 -41.67
C LEU A 77 -65.94 76.15 -40.95
N GLY A 78 -67.04 76.17 -41.71
CA GLY A 78 -68.38 76.49 -41.21
C GLY A 78 -68.88 77.88 -41.60
N THR A 79 -68.09 78.67 -42.35
CA THR A 79 -68.54 79.93 -42.96
C THR A 79 -69.11 79.75 -44.37
N GLY A 80 -69.08 78.52 -44.89
CA GLY A 80 -69.49 78.20 -46.27
C GLY A 80 -68.47 78.59 -47.35
N LEU A 81 -67.34 79.19 -46.96
CA LEU A 81 -66.27 79.69 -47.85
C LEU A 81 -65.05 78.76 -47.88
N GLY A 82 -65.27 77.45 -48.02
CA GLY A 82 -64.21 76.44 -48.15
C GLY A 82 -63.66 76.29 -49.58
N PRO A 83 -62.66 75.40 -49.79
CA PRO A 83 -62.16 75.05 -51.13
C PRO A 83 -63.24 74.48 -52.08
N ASN A 84 -64.34 73.98 -51.52
CA ASN A 84 -65.54 73.54 -52.25
C ASN A 84 -66.77 74.40 -51.93
N SER A 85 -66.53 75.67 -51.57
CA SER A 85 -67.55 76.67 -51.25
C SER A 85 -68.68 76.69 -52.27
N TYR A 86 -69.92 76.66 -51.77
CA TYR A 86 -71.10 76.90 -52.61
C TYR A 86 -71.26 78.38 -53.01
N ALA A 87 -70.57 79.29 -52.32
CA ALA A 87 -70.71 80.73 -52.48
C ALA A 87 -69.90 81.30 -53.66
N ILE A 88 -69.03 80.50 -54.29
CA ILE A 88 -68.23 80.90 -55.46
C ILE A 88 -68.54 79.93 -56.61
N ILE A 89 -69.18 80.42 -57.66
CA ILE A 89 -69.55 79.60 -58.84
C ILE A 89 -68.54 79.87 -59.96
N GLU A 90 -67.62 78.93 -60.14
CA GLU A 90 -66.71 78.92 -61.29
C GLU A 90 -67.46 78.47 -62.58
N GLN A 91 -67.00 78.95 -63.74
CA GLN A 91 -67.59 78.58 -65.02
C GLN A 91 -67.49 77.06 -65.25
N GLY A 92 -68.64 76.39 -65.43
CA GLY A 92 -68.73 74.93 -65.58
C GLY A 92 -69.02 74.14 -64.28
N ARG A 93 -69.02 74.79 -63.11
CA ARG A 93 -69.26 74.14 -61.81
C ARG A 93 -70.68 73.58 -61.65
N ILE A 94 -71.67 74.23 -62.27
CA ILE A 94 -73.08 73.78 -62.23
C ILE A 94 -73.24 72.41 -62.90
N GLY A 95 -72.59 72.20 -64.06
CA GLY A 95 -72.62 70.90 -64.76
C GLY A 95 -71.93 69.78 -63.98
N GLN A 96 -70.82 70.10 -63.30
CA GLN A 96 -70.12 69.17 -62.40
C GLN A 96 -70.97 68.78 -61.17
N LEU A 97 -71.76 69.70 -60.63
CA LEU A 97 -72.61 69.44 -59.45
C LEU A 97 -73.79 68.49 -59.79
N LEU A 98 -74.35 68.64 -60.99
CA LEU A 98 -75.40 67.75 -61.52
C LEU A 98 -74.86 66.33 -61.81
N SER A 99 -73.58 66.22 -62.22
CA SER A 99 -72.92 64.95 -62.56
C SER A 99 -72.05 64.34 -61.45
N SER A 100 -71.92 64.99 -60.29
CA SER A 100 -71.08 64.53 -59.18
C SER A 100 -71.60 63.25 -58.53
N LYS A 101 -70.67 62.43 -57.98
CA LYS A 101 -71.02 61.23 -57.20
C LYS A 101 -71.85 61.60 -55.96
N PRO A 102 -72.74 60.70 -55.48
CA PRO A 102 -73.55 60.96 -54.28
C PRO A 102 -72.72 61.32 -53.02
N SER A 103 -71.50 60.82 -52.89
CA SER A 103 -70.56 61.18 -51.81
C SER A 103 -70.17 62.65 -51.83
N ASP A 104 -69.89 63.18 -53.02
CA ASP A 104 -69.39 64.53 -53.22
C ASP A 104 -70.54 65.53 -53.10
N ARG A 105 -71.72 65.15 -53.61
CA ARG A 105 -72.97 65.88 -53.38
C ARG A 105 -73.35 65.93 -51.90
N ARG A 106 -73.17 64.82 -51.16
CA ARG A 106 -73.40 64.79 -49.71
C ARG A 106 -72.44 65.72 -48.99
N ALA A 107 -71.16 65.75 -49.35
CA ALA A 107 -70.21 66.69 -48.75
C ALA A 107 -70.65 68.16 -48.91
N LEU A 108 -71.18 68.53 -50.08
CA LEU A 108 -71.71 69.86 -50.35
C LEU A 108 -72.97 70.19 -49.52
N ILE A 109 -73.91 69.24 -49.42
CA ILE A 109 -75.12 69.39 -48.59
C ILE A 109 -74.75 69.50 -47.11
N GLU A 110 -73.77 68.74 -46.65
CA GLU A 110 -73.29 68.78 -45.26
C GLU A 110 -72.58 70.08 -44.91
N GLU A 111 -71.90 70.70 -45.89
CA GLU A 111 -71.30 72.02 -45.77
C GLU A 111 -72.38 73.11 -45.69
N ALA A 112 -73.42 73.04 -46.53
CA ALA A 112 -74.57 73.93 -46.48
C ALA A 112 -75.37 73.80 -45.16
N ALA A 113 -75.44 72.60 -44.58
CA ALA A 113 -76.08 72.35 -43.28
C ALA A 113 -75.21 72.72 -42.07
N GLY A 114 -73.96 73.16 -42.28
CA GLY A 114 -73.04 73.58 -41.20
C GLY A 114 -72.53 72.45 -40.28
N ILE A 115 -72.75 71.18 -40.63
CA ILE A 115 -72.42 70.03 -39.75
C ILE A 115 -71.00 69.47 -39.93
N THR A 116 -70.26 69.97 -40.92
CA THR A 116 -68.89 69.54 -41.27
C THR A 116 -67.90 69.70 -40.11
N LYS A 117 -67.96 70.83 -39.38
CA LYS A 117 -67.11 71.10 -38.21
C LYS A 117 -67.31 70.08 -37.10
N PHE A 118 -68.56 69.71 -36.81
CA PHE A 118 -68.89 68.72 -35.78
C PHE A 118 -68.41 67.31 -36.18
N LYS A 119 -68.67 66.88 -37.42
CA LYS A 119 -68.20 65.57 -37.91
C LYS A 119 -66.68 65.44 -37.91
N ALA A 120 -65.95 66.50 -38.29
CA ALA A 120 -64.49 66.50 -38.26
C ALA A 120 -63.95 66.36 -36.83
N LYS A 121 -64.51 67.09 -35.86
CA LYS A 121 -64.15 66.96 -34.43
C LYS A 121 -64.47 65.56 -33.89
N ARG A 122 -65.64 65.02 -34.22
CA ARG A 122 -66.06 63.67 -33.81
C ARG A 122 -65.10 62.60 -34.33
N LYS A 123 -64.76 62.61 -35.62
CA LYS A 123 -63.82 61.63 -36.23
C LYS A 123 -62.42 61.71 -35.61
N LEU A 124 -61.95 62.91 -35.28
CA LEU A 124 -60.66 63.11 -34.62
C LEU A 124 -60.66 62.62 -33.16
N ALA A 125 -61.76 62.82 -32.43
CA ALA A 125 -61.95 62.28 -31.08
C ALA A 125 -62.04 60.74 -31.09
N GLU A 126 -62.80 60.16 -32.02
CA GLU A 126 -62.89 58.71 -32.22
C GLU A 126 -61.51 58.10 -32.52
N SER A 127 -60.73 58.72 -33.42
CA SER A 127 -59.36 58.27 -33.73
C SER A 127 -58.41 58.36 -32.52
N ARG A 128 -58.50 59.42 -31.71
CA ARG A 128 -57.69 59.56 -30.48
C ARG A 128 -58.08 58.55 -29.42
N LEU A 129 -59.38 58.28 -29.27
CA LEU A 129 -59.89 57.31 -28.31
C LEU A 129 -59.47 55.89 -28.70
N GLU A 130 -59.49 55.58 -30.00
CA GLU A 130 -59.01 54.30 -30.51
C GLU A 130 -57.50 54.13 -30.31
N ALA A 131 -56.70 55.17 -30.57
CA ALA A 131 -55.26 55.15 -30.26
C ALA A 131 -54.98 54.97 -28.76
N ALA A 132 -55.76 55.62 -27.89
CA ALA A 132 -55.64 55.46 -26.44
C ALA A 132 -56.00 54.03 -25.98
N ARG A 133 -57.05 53.43 -26.57
CA ARG A 133 -57.42 52.02 -26.31
C ARG A 133 -56.31 51.05 -26.74
N GLN A 134 -55.72 51.26 -27.90
CA GLN A 134 -54.59 50.45 -28.38
C GLN A 134 -53.36 50.59 -27.47
N ASN A 135 -53.04 51.81 -27.04
CA ASN A 135 -51.95 52.05 -26.09
C ASN A 135 -52.21 51.37 -24.74
N LEU A 136 -53.44 51.43 -24.22
CA LEU A 136 -53.80 50.77 -22.97
C LEU A 136 -53.71 49.23 -23.08
N SER A 137 -54.14 48.65 -24.21
CA SER A 137 -53.95 47.23 -24.48
C SER A 137 -52.48 46.85 -24.44
N ARG A 138 -51.62 47.63 -25.11
CA ARG A 138 -50.17 47.39 -25.13
C ARG A 138 -49.54 47.50 -23.74
N VAL A 139 -49.96 48.47 -22.92
CA VAL A 139 -49.50 48.60 -21.54
C VAL A 139 -49.90 47.38 -20.72
N ASN A 140 -51.14 46.90 -20.86
CA ASN A 140 -51.60 45.69 -20.16
C ASN A 140 -50.82 44.44 -20.60
N ASP A 141 -50.50 44.30 -21.89
CA ASP A 141 -49.69 43.20 -22.40
C ASP A 141 -48.26 43.23 -21.83
N ILE A 142 -47.64 44.41 -21.79
CA ILE A 142 -46.31 44.61 -21.18
C ILE A 142 -46.37 44.28 -19.69
N LEU A 143 -47.41 44.73 -18.97
CA LEU A 143 -47.57 44.48 -17.54
C LEU A 143 -47.70 42.97 -17.28
N ALA A 144 -48.52 42.27 -18.06
CA ALA A 144 -48.66 40.81 -17.96
C ALA A 144 -47.34 40.07 -18.22
N GLU A 145 -46.54 40.52 -19.19
CA GLU A 145 -45.23 39.94 -19.49
C GLU A 145 -44.21 40.21 -18.38
N VAL A 146 -44.16 41.44 -17.87
CA VAL A 146 -43.29 41.81 -16.73
C VAL A 146 -43.67 41.02 -15.47
N ASP A 147 -44.96 40.83 -15.19
CA ASP A 147 -45.42 40.00 -14.07
C ASP A 147 -45.01 38.52 -14.22
N ARG A 148 -45.08 37.97 -15.45
CA ARG A 148 -44.56 36.62 -15.74
C ARG A 148 -43.06 36.51 -15.49
N GLN A 149 -42.29 37.48 -15.98
CA GLN A 149 -40.84 37.54 -15.78
C GLN A 149 -40.49 37.68 -14.29
N ARG A 150 -41.16 38.57 -13.56
CA ARG A 150 -41.01 38.74 -12.11
C ARG A 150 -41.29 37.44 -11.35
N ASN A 151 -42.39 36.75 -11.67
CA ASN A 151 -42.74 35.49 -11.02
C ASN A 151 -41.71 34.38 -11.34
N SER A 152 -41.15 34.37 -12.55
CA SER A 152 -40.06 33.46 -12.91
C SER A 152 -38.78 33.76 -12.11
N LEU A 153 -38.36 35.03 -12.08
CA LEU A 153 -37.19 35.49 -11.30
C LEU A 153 -37.36 35.22 -9.80
N LYS A 154 -38.56 35.42 -9.24
CA LYS A 154 -38.87 35.08 -7.84
C LYS A 154 -38.67 33.58 -7.57
N ARG A 155 -39.11 32.70 -8.47
CA ARG A 155 -38.87 31.25 -8.36
C ARG A 155 -37.39 30.90 -8.48
N GLN A 156 -36.66 31.53 -9.40
CA GLN A 156 -35.22 31.33 -9.57
C GLN A 156 -34.44 31.79 -8.33
N ALA A 157 -34.74 32.96 -7.78
CA ALA A 157 -34.16 33.46 -6.54
C ALA A 157 -34.45 32.51 -5.36
N GLY A 158 -35.70 32.02 -5.24
CA GLY A 158 -36.07 31.05 -4.20
C GLY A 158 -35.38 29.69 -4.35
N LYS A 159 -35.04 29.26 -5.58
CA LYS A 159 -34.20 28.07 -5.82
C LYS A 159 -32.73 28.35 -5.47
N ALA A 160 -32.21 29.51 -5.83
CA ALA A 160 -30.83 29.91 -5.53
C ALA A 160 -30.60 30.02 -4.02
N ARG A 161 -31.51 30.64 -3.27
CA ARG A 161 -31.44 30.72 -1.79
C ARG A 161 -31.43 29.33 -1.15
N ARG A 162 -32.35 28.45 -1.54
CA ARG A 162 -32.37 27.04 -1.06
C ARG A 162 -31.10 26.28 -1.42
N TYR A 163 -30.55 26.51 -2.61
CA TYR A 163 -29.28 25.90 -3.01
C TYR A 163 -28.14 26.38 -2.11
N ILE A 164 -28.05 27.68 -1.80
CA ILE A 164 -27.01 28.24 -0.92
C ILE A 164 -27.14 27.64 0.48
N GLU A 165 -28.34 27.62 1.06
CA GLU A 165 -28.61 27.04 2.38
C GLU A 165 -28.25 25.55 2.45
N LEU A 166 -28.70 24.74 1.47
CA LEU A 166 -28.36 23.31 1.41
C LEU A 166 -26.86 23.09 1.21
N ARG A 167 -26.20 23.94 0.41
CA ARG A 167 -24.75 23.87 0.21
C ARG A 167 -24.01 24.23 1.49
N HIS A 168 -24.47 25.21 2.25
CA HIS A 168 -23.91 25.57 3.56
C HIS A 168 -24.01 24.41 4.54
N ARG A 169 -25.22 23.85 4.69
CA ARG A 169 -25.45 22.70 5.57
C ARG A 169 -24.65 21.46 5.17
N MET A 170 -24.54 21.19 3.86
CA MET A 170 -23.68 20.11 3.35
C MET A 170 -22.21 20.33 3.73
N ARG A 171 -21.70 21.56 3.66
CA ARG A 171 -20.31 21.88 4.05
C ARG A 171 -20.06 21.67 5.54
N GLN A 172 -20.95 22.15 6.41
CA GLN A 172 -20.84 21.96 7.86
C GLN A 172 -20.79 20.46 8.21
N LEU A 173 -21.70 19.67 7.62
CA LEU A 173 -21.72 18.22 7.82
C LEU A 173 -20.45 17.53 7.29
N LEU A 174 -19.96 17.91 6.11
CA LEU A 174 -18.71 17.36 5.57
C LEU A 174 -17.49 17.68 6.43
N SER A 175 -17.39 18.91 6.95
CA SER A 175 -16.29 19.32 7.83
C SER A 175 -16.27 18.49 9.11
N ALA A 176 -17.45 18.30 9.74
CA ALA A 176 -17.58 17.45 10.93
C ALA A 176 -17.19 15.99 10.61
N VAL A 177 -17.67 15.43 9.50
CA VAL A 177 -17.34 14.06 9.09
C VAL A 177 -15.84 13.90 8.81
N PHE A 178 -15.20 14.84 8.11
CA PHE A 178 -13.77 14.76 7.81
C PHE A 178 -12.92 14.91 9.06
N SER A 179 -13.28 15.81 9.99
CA SER A 179 -12.56 16.00 11.25
C SER A 179 -12.60 14.74 12.10
N THR A 180 -13.79 14.17 12.33
CA THR A 180 -13.95 12.91 13.07
C THR A 180 -13.23 11.76 12.38
N ARG A 181 -13.27 11.70 11.04
CA ARG A 181 -12.56 10.65 10.29
C ARG A 181 -11.03 10.79 10.40
N ALA A 182 -10.51 12.02 10.42
CA ALA A 182 -9.09 12.29 10.61
C ALA A 182 -8.64 11.86 12.01
N GLU A 183 -9.37 12.23 13.07
CA GLU A 183 -9.06 11.81 14.44
C GLU A 183 -9.01 10.28 14.58
N MET A 184 -10.01 9.57 14.02
CA MET A 184 -10.01 8.10 14.01
C MET A 184 -8.80 7.50 13.28
N LEU A 185 -8.38 8.10 12.16
CA LEU A 185 -7.24 7.62 11.40
C LEU A 185 -5.91 7.93 12.12
N ILE A 186 -5.81 9.05 12.84
CA ILE A 186 -4.64 9.39 13.68
C ILE A 186 -4.49 8.36 14.80
N ASP A 187 -5.56 8.08 15.56
CA ASP A 187 -5.54 7.06 16.63
C ASP A 187 -5.19 5.66 16.08
N GLN A 188 -5.67 5.32 14.87
CA GLN A 188 -5.28 4.08 14.20
C GLN A 188 -3.80 4.07 13.79
N GLN A 189 -3.27 5.18 13.27
CA GLN A 189 -1.87 5.31 12.89
C GLN A 189 -0.96 5.14 14.11
N GLU A 190 -1.24 5.84 15.22
CA GLU A 190 -0.44 5.74 16.45
C GLU A 190 -0.38 4.30 16.99
N LYS A 191 -1.53 3.62 17.02
CA LYS A 191 -1.61 2.21 17.44
C LYS A 191 -0.78 1.29 16.54
N LEU A 192 -0.82 1.51 15.22
CA LEU A 192 -0.05 0.73 14.27
C LEU A 192 1.44 1.03 14.34
N GLU A 193 1.84 2.28 14.54
CA GLU A 193 3.25 2.65 14.74
C GLU A 193 3.82 1.99 16.00
N ILE A 194 3.10 2.00 17.12
CA ILE A 194 3.50 1.29 18.34
C ILE A 194 3.62 -0.22 18.07
N SER A 195 2.62 -0.82 17.41
CA SER A 195 2.65 -2.24 17.05
C SER A 195 3.85 -2.58 16.16
N LEU A 196 4.18 -1.72 15.19
CA LEU A 196 5.30 -1.92 14.27
C LEU A 196 6.64 -1.88 15.00
N VAL A 197 6.81 -0.96 15.95
CA VAL A 197 8.01 -0.88 16.79
C VAL A 197 8.16 -2.14 17.64
N LEU A 198 7.08 -2.61 18.27
CA LEU A 198 7.09 -3.84 19.09
C LEU A 198 7.43 -5.08 18.24
N MET A 199 6.75 -5.27 17.11
CA MET A 199 7.00 -6.39 16.19
C MET A 199 8.42 -6.33 15.60
N GLY A 200 8.92 -5.13 15.28
CA GLY A 200 10.29 -4.94 14.80
C GLY A 200 11.35 -5.28 15.86
N ALA A 201 11.09 -4.93 17.12
CA ALA A 201 11.96 -5.31 18.24
C ALA A 201 11.94 -6.83 18.48
N GLU A 202 10.77 -7.46 18.39
CA GLU A 202 10.64 -8.92 18.50
C GLU A 202 11.33 -9.66 17.35
N GLY A 203 11.20 -9.15 16.12
CA GLY A 203 11.94 -9.65 14.96
C GLY A 203 13.45 -9.62 15.19
N LYS A 204 14.01 -8.46 15.60
CA LYS A 204 15.45 -8.35 15.92
C LYS A 204 15.89 -9.29 17.04
N ARG A 205 15.06 -9.49 18.07
CA ARG A 205 15.34 -10.43 19.16
C ARG A 205 15.41 -11.87 18.64
N LEU A 206 14.45 -12.27 17.81
CA LEU A 206 14.43 -13.60 17.18
C LEU A 206 15.61 -13.78 16.21
N GLU A 207 16.03 -12.72 15.50
CA GLU A 207 17.20 -12.75 14.62
C GLU A 207 18.49 -13.02 15.41
N GLN A 208 18.69 -12.33 16.54
CA GLN A 208 19.82 -12.58 17.44
C GLN A 208 19.80 -14.00 18.02
N GLU A 209 18.62 -14.50 18.39
CA GLU A 209 18.48 -15.88 18.88
C GLU A 209 18.80 -16.91 17.79
N ILE A 210 18.37 -16.67 16.55
CA ILE A 210 18.72 -17.50 15.39
C ILE A 210 20.23 -17.50 15.14
N GLU A 211 20.90 -16.34 15.24
CA GLU A 211 22.35 -16.25 15.10
C GLU A 211 23.07 -17.03 16.20
N HIS A 212 22.62 -16.90 17.45
CA HIS A 212 23.14 -17.67 18.59
C HIS A 212 22.95 -19.19 18.39
N LEU A 213 21.75 -19.62 18.02
CA LEU A 213 21.43 -21.02 17.76
C LEU A 213 22.20 -21.58 16.56
N ASN A 214 22.41 -20.78 15.51
CA ASN A 214 23.28 -21.16 14.39
C ASN A 214 24.70 -21.44 14.84
N ALA A 215 25.29 -20.54 15.65
CA ALA A 215 26.63 -20.74 16.19
C ALA A 215 26.71 -22.01 17.05
N LEU A 216 25.68 -22.26 17.88
CA LEU A 216 25.58 -23.45 18.71
C LEU A 216 25.47 -24.73 17.87
N VAL A 217 24.63 -24.75 16.83
CA VAL A 217 24.50 -25.89 15.90
C VAL A 217 25.82 -26.13 15.17
N HIS A 218 26.50 -25.09 14.70
CA HIS A 218 27.81 -25.20 14.07
C HIS A 218 28.84 -25.81 15.01
N GLN A 219 28.93 -25.35 16.26
CA GLN A 219 29.82 -25.91 17.26
C GLN A 219 29.50 -27.39 17.54
N ARG A 220 28.22 -27.73 17.71
CA ARG A 220 27.82 -29.14 17.93
C ARG A 220 28.13 -30.03 16.73
N ARG A 221 28.05 -29.52 15.50
CA ARG A 221 28.45 -30.25 14.29
C ARG A 221 29.96 -30.49 14.24
N THR A 222 30.77 -29.48 14.61
CA THR A 222 32.23 -29.66 14.68
C THR A 222 32.63 -30.65 15.76
N ASP A 223 31.98 -30.59 16.92
CA ASP A 223 32.21 -31.52 18.02
C ASP A 223 31.83 -32.95 17.61
N ALA A 224 30.66 -33.13 16.99
CA ALA A 224 30.22 -34.42 16.47
C ALA A 224 31.21 -34.97 15.44
N GLY A 225 31.65 -34.16 14.47
CA GLY A 225 32.63 -34.57 13.47
C GLY A 225 33.99 -34.94 14.07
N SER A 226 34.41 -34.28 15.16
CA SER A 226 35.64 -34.65 15.86
C SER A 226 35.51 -35.99 16.60
N GLN A 227 34.37 -36.23 17.25
CA GLN A 227 34.09 -37.48 17.96
C GLN A 227 33.90 -38.66 16.99
N GLU A 228 33.33 -38.42 15.82
CA GLU A 228 33.21 -39.43 14.75
C GLU A 228 34.60 -39.89 14.28
N ARG A 229 35.55 -38.97 14.05
CA ARG A 229 36.93 -39.32 13.71
C ARG A 229 37.62 -40.10 14.81
N ASN A 230 37.43 -39.70 16.08
CA ASN A 230 37.97 -40.42 17.23
C ASN A 230 37.41 -41.85 17.31
N LEU A 231 36.10 -42.02 17.06
CA LEU A 231 35.46 -43.33 17.01
C LEU A 231 36.03 -44.22 15.91
N GLU A 232 36.30 -43.66 14.73
CA GLU A 232 36.89 -44.42 13.63
C GLU A 232 38.31 -44.89 13.97
N GLN A 233 39.15 -44.01 14.55
CA GLN A 233 40.48 -44.39 15.04
C GLN A 233 40.42 -45.49 16.11
N MET A 234 39.45 -45.42 17.03
CA MET A 234 39.28 -46.45 18.06
C MET A 234 38.78 -47.77 17.46
N ARG A 235 37.95 -47.75 16.41
CA ARG A 235 37.56 -48.96 15.65
C ARG A 235 38.77 -49.61 14.99
N GLU A 236 39.60 -48.82 14.31
CA GLU A 236 40.82 -49.33 13.66
C GLU A 236 41.75 -49.95 14.70
N ARG A 237 41.99 -49.26 15.82
CA ARG A 237 42.82 -49.77 16.92
C ARG A 237 42.27 -51.09 17.48
N ARG A 238 40.96 -51.16 17.76
CA ARG A 238 40.30 -52.38 18.23
C ARG A 238 40.45 -53.52 17.22
N SER A 239 40.20 -53.25 15.94
CA SER A 239 40.33 -54.25 14.88
C SER A 239 41.77 -54.74 14.73
N GLY A 240 42.77 -53.86 14.88
CA GLY A 240 44.18 -54.24 14.86
C GLY A 240 44.53 -55.19 16.01
N ILE A 241 44.12 -54.87 17.24
CA ILE A 241 44.33 -55.74 18.42
C ILE A 241 43.61 -57.07 18.25
N GLU A 242 42.39 -57.07 17.69
CA GLU A 242 41.58 -58.28 17.47
C GLU A 242 42.25 -59.25 16.47
N ILE A 243 42.82 -58.72 15.38
CA ILE A 243 43.59 -59.51 14.41
C ILE A 243 44.83 -60.12 15.06
N GLU A 244 45.60 -59.34 15.82
CA GLU A 244 46.81 -59.82 16.51
C GLU A 244 46.48 -60.85 17.59
N HIS A 245 45.41 -60.64 18.35
CA HIS A 245 44.90 -61.61 19.31
C HIS A 245 44.55 -62.94 18.59
N GLN A 246 43.81 -62.90 17.48
CA GLN A 246 43.42 -64.11 16.74
C GLN A 246 44.62 -64.86 16.14
N LYS A 247 45.64 -64.15 15.65
CA LYS A 247 46.91 -64.78 15.19
C LYS A 247 47.62 -65.50 16.32
N THR A 248 47.66 -64.90 17.51
CA THR A 248 48.33 -65.46 18.68
C THR A 248 47.58 -66.68 19.21
N VAL A 249 46.24 -66.64 19.26
CA VAL A 249 45.40 -67.80 19.59
C VAL A 249 45.65 -68.97 18.62
N GLN A 250 45.63 -68.73 17.31
CA GLN A 250 45.94 -69.77 16.31
C GLN A 250 47.36 -70.32 16.46
N ARG A 251 48.32 -69.49 16.89
CA ARG A 251 49.68 -69.95 17.17
C ARG A 251 49.70 -70.89 18.38
N VAL A 252 48.97 -70.57 19.46
CA VAL A 252 48.86 -71.43 20.64
C VAL A 252 48.23 -72.78 20.28
N GLU A 253 47.15 -72.78 19.49
CA GLU A 253 46.49 -74.01 19.02
C GLU A 253 47.45 -74.90 18.22
N ARG A 254 48.15 -74.33 17.23
CA ARG A 254 49.14 -75.08 16.44
C ARG A 254 50.27 -75.67 17.29
N LEU A 255 50.78 -74.91 18.27
CA LEU A 255 51.80 -75.41 19.19
C LEU A 255 51.24 -76.53 20.06
N GLN A 256 49.98 -76.44 20.48
CA GLN A 256 49.31 -77.48 21.24
C GLN A 256 49.17 -78.77 20.45
N ASP A 257 48.73 -78.70 19.20
CA ASP A 257 48.62 -79.86 18.30
C ASP A 257 49.98 -80.51 18.03
N GLN A 258 51.04 -79.70 17.94
CA GLN A 258 52.40 -80.21 17.80
C GLN A 258 52.87 -80.95 19.07
N ILE A 259 52.61 -80.39 20.25
CA ILE A 259 52.96 -81.02 21.53
C ILE A 259 52.21 -82.35 21.68
N THR A 260 50.90 -82.38 21.44
CA THR A 260 50.09 -83.61 21.56
C THR A 260 50.55 -84.69 20.58
N SER A 261 50.88 -84.33 19.34
CA SER A 261 51.44 -85.27 18.37
C SER A 261 52.80 -85.84 18.80
N LEU A 262 53.66 -85.01 19.39
CA LEU A 262 54.96 -85.45 19.91
C LEU A 262 54.81 -86.33 21.15
N GLU A 263 53.88 -86.01 22.06
CA GLU A 263 53.55 -86.86 23.22
C GLU A 263 53.06 -88.24 22.80
N GLU A 264 52.18 -88.32 21.80
CA GLU A 264 51.71 -89.61 21.27
C GLU A 264 52.85 -90.43 20.69
N ARG A 265 53.79 -89.76 20.00
CA ARG A 265 54.96 -90.40 19.42
C ARG A 265 55.95 -90.86 20.50
N GLU A 266 56.13 -90.07 21.54
CA GLU A 266 56.98 -90.38 22.71
C GLU A 266 56.38 -91.55 23.51
N ARG A 267 55.05 -91.58 23.72
CA ARG A 267 54.32 -92.73 24.29
C ARG A 267 54.45 -94.01 23.46
N SER A 268 54.37 -93.89 22.13
CA SER A 268 54.55 -95.04 21.23
C SER A 268 55.98 -95.60 21.32
N LEU A 269 56.99 -94.72 21.27
CA LEU A 269 58.39 -95.13 21.35
C LEU A 269 58.79 -95.67 22.73
N THR A 270 58.22 -95.14 23.81
CA THR A 270 58.42 -95.69 25.16
C THR A 270 57.79 -97.06 25.30
N GLY A 271 56.61 -97.29 24.69
CA GLY A 271 56.01 -98.62 24.57
C GLY A 271 56.87 -99.60 23.76
N ASP A 272 57.37 -99.19 22.60
CA ASP A 272 58.30 -99.98 21.78
C ASP A 272 59.59 -100.32 22.54
N ARG A 273 60.12 -99.35 23.27
CA ARG A 273 61.29 -99.54 24.13
C ARG A 273 61.02 -100.56 25.22
N ALA A 274 59.89 -100.46 25.92
CA ALA A 274 59.54 -101.40 26.99
C ALA A 274 59.47 -102.85 26.46
N ARG A 275 58.88 -103.05 25.27
CA ARG A 275 58.84 -104.35 24.59
C ARG A 275 60.25 -104.85 24.25
N ALA A 276 61.09 -104.01 23.67
CA ALA A 276 62.47 -104.38 23.32
C ALA A 276 63.33 -104.69 24.55
N VAL A 277 63.12 -103.99 25.68
CA VAL A 277 63.79 -104.28 26.96
C VAL A 277 63.31 -105.63 27.52
N GLU A 278 62.01 -105.92 27.49
CA GLU A 278 61.49 -107.22 27.93
C GLU A 278 62.05 -108.38 27.08
N GLU A 279 62.16 -108.18 25.76
CA GLU A 279 62.79 -109.16 24.87
C GLU A 279 64.30 -109.33 25.15
N LEU A 280 65.02 -108.24 25.44
CA LEU A 280 66.41 -108.30 25.87
C LEU A 280 66.57 -109.09 27.17
N GLU A 281 65.72 -108.86 28.17
CA GLU A 281 65.75 -109.61 29.43
C GLU A 281 65.46 -111.10 29.22
N LYS A 282 64.46 -111.44 28.38
CA LYS A 282 64.18 -112.85 28.01
C LYS A 282 65.38 -113.49 27.32
N ASN A 283 65.96 -112.81 26.34
CA ASN A 283 67.14 -113.31 25.62
C ASN A 283 68.36 -113.44 26.53
N ALA A 284 68.58 -112.50 27.46
CA ALA A 284 69.65 -112.57 28.44
C ALA A 284 69.48 -113.77 29.39
N ARG A 285 68.25 -114.03 29.86
CA ARG A 285 67.93 -115.23 30.66
C ARG A 285 68.12 -116.53 29.88
N GLN A 286 67.70 -116.56 28.61
CA GLN A 286 67.93 -117.71 27.73
C GLN A 286 69.42 -117.94 27.48
N ARG A 287 70.19 -116.87 27.25
CA ARG A 287 71.64 -116.93 27.11
C ARG A 287 72.29 -117.49 28.37
N GLU A 288 71.87 -117.04 29.55
CA GLU A 288 72.40 -117.52 30.82
C GLU A 288 72.06 -119.00 31.06
N GLY A 289 70.82 -119.41 30.78
CA GLY A 289 70.42 -120.82 30.82
C GLY A 289 71.23 -121.70 29.86
N LYS A 290 71.45 -121.23 28.63
CA LYS A 290 72.28 -121.94 27.64
C LYS A 290 73.77 -121.98 28.03
N LYS A 291 74.30 -120.92 28.65
CA LYS A 291 75.66 -120.92 29.20
C LYS A 291 75.82 -121.95 30.31
N LEU A 292 74.83 -122.06 31.19
CA LEU A 292 74.84 -123.06 32.26
C LEU A 292 74.77 -124.48 31.69
N GLN A 293 73.97 -124.70 30.64
CA GLN A 293 73.90 -125.97 29.92
C GLN A 293 75.23 -126.31 29.23
N LEU A 294 75.88 -125.33 28.58
CA LEU A 294 77.21 -125.52 27.99
C LEU A 294 78.25 -125.86 29.05
N ALA A 295 78.25 -125.19 30.20
CA ALA A 295 79.15 -125.52 31.30
C ALA A 295 78.89 -126.91 31.90
N GLY A 296 77.62 -127.33 31.97
CA GLY A 296 77.24 -128.68 32.40
C GLY A 296 77.71 -129.75 31.41
N ILE A 297 77.53 -129.52 30.11
CA ILE A 297 77.96 -130.45 29.05
C ILE A 297 79.50 -130.44 28.90
N ASP A 298 80.17 -129.31 29.12
CA ASP A 298 81.64 -129.25 29.16
C ASP A 298 82.19 -130.05 30.36
N ALA A 299 81.53 -130.01 31.51
CA ALA A 299 81.88 -130.85 32.67
C ALA A 299 81.59 -132.34 32.42
N GLU A 300 80.47 -132.67 31.74
CA GLU A 300 80.19 -134.05 31.30
C GLU A 300 81.22 -134.53 30.27
N LYS A 301 81.63 -133.67 29.34
CA LYS A 301 82.72 -133.93 28.40
C LYS A 301 84.03 -134.21 29.14
N GLU A 302 84.39 -133.41 30.14
CA GLU A 302 85.62 -133.60 30.93
C GLU A 302 85.59 -134.90 31.75
N ILE A 303 84.42 -135.29 32.28
CA ILE A 303 84.21 -136.58 32.97
C ILE A 303 84.32 -137.75 31.98
N VAL A 304 83.72 -137.62 30.79
CA VAL A 304 83.77 -138.64 29.74
C VAL A 304 85.17 -138.75 29.14
N GLU A 305 85.93 -137.65 29.01
CA GLU A 305 87.35 -137.64 28.62
C GLU A 305 88.23 -138.37 29.65
N LEU A 306 87.95 -138.22 30.94
CA LEU A 306 88.61 -138.97 32.03
C LEU A 306 88.27 -140.48 32.02
N ASP A 307 87.05 -140.86 31.61
CA ASP A 307 86.67 -142.25 31.40
C ASP A 307 87.18 -142.81 30.06
N LEU A 308 87.39 -141.96 29.04
CA LEU A 308 87.92 -142.29 27.71
C LEU A 308 89.33 -142.89 27.77
N ASP A 309 90.18 -142.37 28.66
CA ASP A 309 91.54 -142.88 28.91
C ASP A 309 91.54 -144.32 29.46
N ARG A 310 90.43 -144.77 30.07
CA ARG A 310 90.31 -146.11 30.66
C ARG A 310 89.73 -147.17 29.72
N THR A 311 89.05 -146.77 28.64
CA THR A 311 88.29 -147.69 27.77
C THR A 311 88.70 -147.62 26.30
N THR A 312 89.99 -147.66 26.02
CA THR A 312 90.57 -147.78 24.65
C THR A 312 90.28 -149.11 23.93
N ALA A 313 89.36 -149.95 24.42
CA ALA A 313 89.03 -151.27 23.87
C ALA A 313 87.62 -151.39 23.23
N CYS A 314 86.76 -150.36 23.28
CA CYS A 314 85.40 -150.39 22.70
C CYS A 314 85.17 -149.25 21.70
N LEU A 315 86.03 -149.19 20.66
CA LEU A 315 86.26 -147.97 19.86
C LEU A 315 85.27 -147.66 18.71
N SER A 316 84.31 -148.53 18.34
CA SER A 316 83.45 -148.25 17.16
C SER A 316 82.03 -147.76 17.47
N ASP A 317 81.34 -148.27 18.51
CA ASP A 317 79.99 -147.79 18.88
C ASP A 317 80.02 -146.44 19.62
N LEU A 318 81.16 -146.14 20.28
CA LEU A 318 81.37 -144.88 20.99
C LEU A 318 81.72 -143.71 20.07
N SER A 319 82.43 -143.94 18.95
CA SER A 319 82.76 -142.89 17.97
C SER A 319 81.50 -142.24 17.40
N ASP A 320 80.47 -143.05 17.09
CA ASP A 320 79.18 -142.56 16.59
C ASP A 320 78.37 -141.78 17.64
N ARG A 321 78.61 -142.01 18.94
CA ARG A 321 77.98 -141.25 20.03
C ARG A 321 78.74 -139.95 20.31
N HIS A 322 80.07 -140.00 20.32
CA HIS A 322 80.93 -138.83 20.46
C HIS A 322 80.69 -137.83 19.34
N ASP A 323 80.64 -138.29 18.08
CA ASP A 323 80.31 -137.44 16.93
C ASP A 323 78.92 -136.80 17.04
N LYS A 324 77.94 -137.49 17.65
CA LYS A 324 76.60 -136.94 17.86
C LYS A 324 76.60 -135.86 18.94
N GLU A 325 77.33 -136.07 20.03
CA GLU A 325 77.48 -135.09 21.10
C GLU A 325 78.30 -133.88 20.66
N GLU A 326 79.37 -134.07 19.90
CA GLU A 326 80.19 -132.97 19.38
C GLU A 326 79.42 -132.13 18.35
N ARG A 327 78.60 -132.76 17.50
CA ARG A 327 77.63 -132.04 16.64
C ARG A 327 76.57 -131.30 17.47
N ALA A 328 76.12 -131.86 18.58
CA ALA A 328 75.17 -131.19 19.47
C ALA A 328 75.81 -129.97 20.16
N ILE A 329 77.07 -130.06 20.58
CA ILE A 329 77.85 -128.94 21.13
C ILE A 329 78.02 -127.84 20.09
N GLU A 330 78.41 -128.17 18.86
CA GLU A 330 78.60 -127.19 17.80
C GLU A 330 77.28 -126.50 17.43
N GLN A 331 76.17 -127.25 17.38
CA GLN A 331 74.83 -126.68 17.20
C GLN A 331 74.44 -125.74 18.34
N LEU A 332 74.73 -126.10 19.60
CA LEU A 332 74.45 -125.24 20.76
C LEU A 332 75.32 -123.98 20.77
N ARG A 333 76.59 -124.07 20.39
CA ARG A 333 77.50 -122.91 20.23
C ARG A 333 77.03 -121.98 19.12
N GLN A 334 76.64 -122.51 17.96
CA GLN A 334 76.08 -121.72 16.87
C GLN A 334 74.80 -120.98 17.31
N GLN A 335 73.89 -121.68 18.00
CA GLN A 335 72.69 -121.05 18.58
C GLN A 335 73.02 -119.99 19.64
N GLN A 336 74.10 -120.17 20.42
CA GLN A 336 74.57 -119.18 21.39
C GLN A 336 75.05 -117.91 20.68
N PHE A 337 75.90 -118.04 19.64
CA PHE A 337 76.36 -116.91 18.83
C PHE A 337 75.21 -116.16 18.16
N GLU A 338 74.22 -116.87 17.63
CA GLU A 338 73.01 -116.26 17.07
C GLU A 338 72.20 -115.50 18.12
N THR A 339 72.11 -116.02 19.35
CA THR A 339 71.39 -115.37 20.46
C THR A 339 72.13 -114.11 20.92
N VAL A 340 73.46 -114.17 21.03
CA VAL A 340 74.31 -113.00 21.36
C VAL A 340 74.23 -111.94 20.26
N GLY A 341 74.26 -112.36 18.98
CA GLY A 341 74.08 -111.44 17.85
C GLY A 341 72.70 -110.79 17.82
N ARG A 342 71.64 -111.52 18.21
CA ARG A 342 70.29 -110.96 18.40
C ARG A 342 70.23 -109.96 19.56
N GLU A 343 70.85 -110.27 20.69
CA GLU A 343 70.93 -109.38 21.85
C GLU A 343 71.68 -108.09 21.53
N ALA A 344 72.82 -108.15 20.83
CA ALA A 344 73.57 -106.98 20.41
C ALA A 344 72.75 -106.07 19.46
N ARG A 345 72.00 -106.66 18.52
CA ARG A 345 71.07 -105.92 17.65
C ARG A 345 69.97 -105.21 18.46
N LEU A 346 69.30 -105.94 19.36
CA LEU A 346 68.27 -105.38 20.22
C LEU A 346 68.81 -104.30 21.17
N HIS A 347 70.04 -104.44 21.66
CA HIS A 347 70.69 -103.44 22.50
C HIS A 347 70.95 -102.12 21.74
N ASN A 348 71.41 -102.23 20.50
CA ASN A 348 71.56 -101.08 19.61
C ASN A 348 70.19 -100.43 19.28
N GLU A 349 69.15 -101.24 19.08
CA GLU A 349 67.79 -100.74 18.92
C GLU A 349 67.29 -99.99 20.17
N VAL A 350 67.47 -100.54 21.37
CA VAL A 350 67.09 -99.85 22.62
C VAL A 350 67.86 -98.55 22.80
N SER A 351 69.17 -98.55 22.52
CA SER A 351 70.02 -97.36 22.61
C SER A 351 69.59 -96.28 21.62
N SER A 352 69.30 -96.65 20.37
CA SER A 352 68.80 -95.70 19.36
C SER A 352 67.40 -95.18 19.68
N ARG A 353 66.48 -96.03 20.18
CA ARG A 353 65.16 -95.60 20.67
C ARG A 353 65.26 -94.65 21.87
N ASN A 354 66.19 -94.88 22.80
CA ASN A 354 66.46 -93.97 23.92
C ASN A 354 66.91 -92.60 23.45
N GLU A 355 67.83 -92.54 22.48
CA GLU A 355 68.33 -91.28 21.95
C GLU A 355 67.25 -90.51 21.17
N ILE A 356 66.36 -91.22 20.46
CA ILE A 356 65.20 -90.60 19.79
C ILE A 356 64.21 -90.07 20.83
N SER A 357 63.86 -90.86 21.85
CA SER A 357 62.96 -90.46 22.94
C SER A 357 63.51 -89.21 23.65
N ARG A 358 64.79 -89.19 24.03
CA ARG A 358 65.42 -88.03 24.68
C ARG A 358 65.37 -86.77 23.81
N ARG A 359 65.62 -86.90 22.50
CA ARG A 359 65.50 -85.78 21.56
C ARG A 359 64.07 -85.25 21.46
N LEU A 360 63.07 -86.13 21.45
CA LEU A 360 61.66 -85.74 21.45
C LEU A 360 61.27 -85.03 22.76
N THR A 361 61.73 -85.50 23.92
CA THR A 361 61.46 -84.85 25.22
C THR A 361 62.01 -83.42 25.24
N VAL A 362 63.25 -83.21 24.80
CA VAL A 362 63.84 -81.85 24.74
C VAL A 362 63.10 -80.95 23.76
N GLN A 363 62.61 -81.50 22.64
CA GLN A 363 61.77 -80.75 21.70
C GLN A 363 60.42 -80.37 22.31
N MET A 364 59.78 -81.27 23.05
CA MET A 364 58.53 -81.00 23.76
C MET A 364 58.71 -79.89 24.80
N GLU A 365 59.73 -79.98 25.68
CA GLU A 365 60.00 -78.95 26.69
C GLU A 365 60.25 -77.57 26.08
N ARG A 366 60.85 -77.52 24.88
CA ARG A 366 61.02 -76.27 24.14
C ARG A 366 59.68 -75.73 23.63
N LEU A 367 58.87 -76.58 23.01
CA LEU A 367 57.55 -76.19 22.49
C LEU A 367 56.59 -75.79 23.60
N GLU A 368 56.64 -76.44 24.76
CA GLU A 368 55.87 -76.09 25.96
C GLU A 368 56.23 -74.69 26.47
N ARG A 369 57.53 -74.34 26.49
CA ARG A 369 57.97 -72.97 26.81
C ARG A 369 57.47 -71.96 25.79
N GLU A 370 57.64 -72.24 24.49
CA GLU A 370 57.13 -71.37 23.41
C GLU A 370 55.59 -71.22 23.48
N GLN A 371 54.87 -72.27 23.88
CA GLN A 371 53.42 -72.24 24.11
C GLN A 371 53.06 -71.40 25.35
N GLY A 372 53.81 -71.51 26.44
CA GLY A 372 53.63 -70.70 27.64
C GLY A 372 53.77 -69.21 27.35
N GLU A 373 54.85 -68.83 26.67
CA GLU A 373 55.09 -67.44 26.23
C GLU A 373 53.96 -66.93 25.31
N ALA A 374 53.50 -67.77 24.37
CA ALA A 374 52.39 -67.41 23.49
C ALA A 374 51.06 -67.28 24.24
N ARG A 375 50.80 -68.09 25.28
CA ARG A 375 49.61 -67.98 26.13
C ARG A 375 49.60 -66.70 26.97
N GLU A 376 50.75 -66.32 27.53
CA GLU A 376 50.89 -65.05 28.24
C GLU A 376 50.62 -63.86 27.31
N GLN A 377 51.20 -63.88 26.10
CA GLN A 377 50.93 -62.86 25.07
C GLN A 377 49.44 -62.79 24.70
N THR A 378 48.78 -63.94 24.52
CA THR A 378 47.34 -64.01 24.27
C THR A 378 46.55 -63.37 25.40
N SER A 379 46.86 -63.67 26.67
CA SER A 379 46.16 -63.09 27.82
C SER A 379 46.33 -61.58 27.91
N VAL A 380 47.53 -61.06 27.64
CA VAL A 380 47.78 -59.60 27.58
C VAL A 380 46.98 -58.95 26.46
N LEU A 381 46.95 -59.57 25.27
CA LEU A 381 46.17 -59.07 24.13
C LEU A 381 44.66 -59.13 24.39
N GLU A 382 44.15 -60.13 25.10
CA GLU A 382 42.74 -60.21 25.51
C GLU A 382 42.35 -59.06 26.44
N GLN A 383 43.20 -58.77 27.44
CA GLN A 383 42.96 -57.65 28.35
C GLN A 383 42.96 -56.31 27.59
N GLN A 384 43.90 -56.12 26.67
CA GLN A 384 43.96 -54.94 25.82
C GLN A 384 42.74 -54.83 24.89
N LEU A 385 42.26 -55.95 24.34
CA LEU A 385 41.08 -55.99 23.48
C LEU A 385 39.81 -55.63 24.27
N ASN A 386 39.66 -56.15 25.49
CA ASN A 386 38.52 -55.82 26.35
C ASN A 386 38.53 -54.35 26.77
N ALA A 387 39.68 -53.80 27.17
CA ALA A 387 39.81 -52.37 27.46
C ALA A 387 39.46 -51.51 26.23
N ALA A 388 39.97 -51.87 25.04
CA ALA A 388 39.63 -51.16 23.80
C ALA A 388 38.15 -51.27 23.41
N ARG A 389 37.49 -52.41 23.72
CA ARG A 389 36.04 -52.60 23.51
C ARG A 389 35.22 -51.70 24.44
N GLU A 390 35.59 -51.62 25.71
CA GLU A 390 34.93 -50.74 26.69
C GLU A 390 35.10 -49.27 26.34
N GLU A 391 36.32 -48.83 26.00
CA GLU A 391 36.59 -47.47 25.55
C GLU A 391 35.76 -47.11 24.30
N TYR A 392 35.72 -48.00 23.30
CA TYR A 392 34.92 -47.82 22.10
C TYR A 392 33.42 -47.72 22.41
N ALA A 393 32.89 -48.57 23.29
CA ALA A 393 31.48 -48.52 23.71
C ALA A 393 31.15 -47.22 24.44
N GLY A 394 32.02 -46.76 25.34
CA GLY A 394 31.89 -45.48 26.03
C GLY A 394 31.85 -44.29 25.05
N GLN A 395 32.78 -44.24 24.10
CA GLN A 395 32.78 -43.21 23.07
C GLN A 395 31.55 -43.29 22.14
N GLN A 396 31.07 -44.49 21.83
CA GLN A 396 29.92 -44.68 20.95
C GLN A 396 28.63 -44.16 21.59
N THR A 397 28.44 -44.42 22.90
CA THR A 397 27.31 -43.86 23.65
C THR A 397 27.41 -42.34 23.78
N GLY A 398 28.60 -41.79 24.03
CA GLY A 398 28.85 -40.35 24.05
C GLY A 398 28.55 -39.65 22.73
N PHE A 399 28.98 -40.24 21.61
CA PHE A 399 28.66 -39.76 20.27
C PHE A 399 27.16 -39.81 19.98
N GLY A 400 26.48 -40.89 20.37
CA GLY A 400 25.02 -40.99 20.24
C GLY A 400 24.27 -39.89 20.99
N ALA A 401 24.69 -39.58 22.22
CA ALA A 401 24.13 -38.48 23.00
C ALA A 401 24.39 -37.11 22.34
N LEU A 402 25.61 -36.89 21.81
CA LEU A 402 25.96 -35.66 21.11
C LEU A 402 25.15 -35.49 19.82
N GLN A 403 24.92 -36.57 19.06
CA GLN A 403 24.10 -36.56 17.86
C GLN A 403 22.62 -36.28 18.16
N ALA A 404 22.09 -36.81 19.27
CA ALA A 404 20.75 -36.48 19.73
C ALA A 404 20.63 -34.99 20.10
N ASN A 405 21.60 -34.46 20.84
CA ASN A 405 21.65 -33.04 21.19
C ASN A 405 21.76 -32.14 19.95
N LEU A 406 22.52 -32.56 18.94
CA LEU A 406 22.62 -31.84 17.67
C LEU A 406 21.27 -31.79 16.95
N LYS A 407 20.56 -32.93 16.83
CA LYS A 407 19.23 -32.96 16.23
C LYS A 407 18.25 -32.05 16.96
N GLN A 408 18.23 -32.09 18.29
CA GLN A 408 17.37 -31.22 19.09
C GLN A 408 17.71 -29.73 18.86
N ALA A 409 18.99 -29.38 18.79
CA ALA A 409 19.41 -28.01 18.48
C ALA A 409 18.95 -27.57 17.08
N GLU A 410 19.08 -28.43 16.07
CA GLU A 410 18.61 -28.16 14.71
C GLU A 410 17.09 -28.00 14.63
N GLU A 411 16.32 -28.81 15.36
CA GLU A 411 14.86 -28.67 15.45
C GLU A 411 14.45 -27.35 16.09
N THR A 412 15.08 -26.98 17.22
CA THR A 412 14.83 -25.69 17.86
C THR A 412 15.17 -24.53 16.93
N PHE A 413 16.32 -24.59 16.26
CA PHE A 413 16.73 -23.59 15.27
C PHE A 413 15.71 -23.41 14.15
N CYS A 414 15.24 -24.51 13.55
CA CYS A 414 14.22 -24.48 12.50
C CYS A 414 12.92 -23.84 12.99
N ARG A 415 12.48 -24.14 14.22
CA ARG A 415 11.29 -23.54 14.82
C ARG A 415 11.43 -22.02 14.96
N TYR A 416 12.53 -21.55 15.56
CA TYR A 416 12.79 -20.11 15.72
C TYR A 416 12.91 -19.39 14.37
N LYS A 417 13.49 -20.04 13.36
CA LYS A 417 13.57 -19.49 12.00
C LYS A 417 12.19 -19.25 11.39
N VAL A 418 11.26 -20.20 11.56
CA VAL A 418 9.87 -20.05 11.11
C VAL A 418 9.15 -18.93 11.87
N GLU A 419 9.30 -18.88 13.20
CA GLU A 419 8.75 -17.83 14.05
C GLU A 419 9.24 -16.43 13.63
N HIS A 420 10.54 -16.28 13.36
CA HIS A 420 11.12 -15.05 12.85
C HIS A 420 10.55 -14.66 11.48
N THR A 421 10.46 -15.60 10.53
CA THR A 421 9.89 -15.29 9.21
C THR A 421 8.43 -14.82 9.30
N ASN A 422 7.65 -15.42 10.20
CA ASN A 422 6.26 -15.02 10.43
C ASN A 422 6.18 -13.64 11.10
N ALA A 423 7.05 -13.35 12.09
CA ALA A 423 7.11 -12.05 12.74
C ALA A 423 7.51 -10.93 11.75
N VAL A 424 8.48 -11.18 10.88
CA VAL A 424 8.90 -10.23 9.84
C VAL A 424 7.78 -9.99 8.81
N ALA A 425 7.08 -11.04 8.39
CA ALA A 425 5.94 -10.92 7.48
C ALA A 425 4.81 -10.08 8.12
N ALA A 426 4.46 -10.37 9.37
CA ALA A 426 3.45 -9.60 10.11
C ALA A 426 3.85 -8.13 10.28
N ALA A 427 5.13 -7.85 10.57
CA ALA A 427 5.63 -6.49 10.64
C ALA A 427 5.56 -5.76 9.29
N ALA A 428 5.86 -6.45 8.19
CA ALA A 428 5.76 -5.87 6.85
C ALA A 428 4.30 -5.54 6.49
N GLU A 429 3.35 -6.43 6.79
CA GLU A 429 1.92 -6.18 6.59
C GLU A 429 1.45 -4.97 7.40
N ALA A 430 1.79 -4.91 8.70
CA ALA A 430 1.47 -3.77 9.56
C ALA A 430 2.04 -2.45 9.02
N LYS A 431 3.28 -2.46 8.50
CA LYS A 431 3.91 -1.29 7.88
C LYS A 431 3.15 -0.80 6.65
N THR A 432 2.78 -1.71 5.74
CA THR A 432 2.01 -1.32 4.54
C THR A 432 0.64 -0.75 4.91
N HIS A 433 0.03 -1.26 5.99
CA HIS A 433 -1.25 -0.73 6.49
C HIS A 433 -1.10 0.67 7.09
N GLU A 434 -0.05 0.89 7.88
CA GLU A 434 0.31 2.19 8.44
C GLU A 434 0.56 3.23 7.32
N GLU A 435 1.37 2.89 6.31
CA GLU A 435 1.62 3.76 5.15
C GLU A 435 0.33 4.12 4.39
N SER A 436 -0.60 3.17 4.25
CA SER A 436 -1.91 3.41 3.63
C SER A 436 -2.75 4.42 4.43
N ILE A 437 -2.78 4.28 5.75
CA ILE A 437 -3.48 5.21 6.65
C ILE A 437 -2.83 6.59 6.61
N ARG A 438 -1.49 6.65 6.66
CA ARG A 438 -0.73 7.90 6.55
C ARG A 438 -1.03 8.64 5.24
N ASN A 439 -1.04 7.94 4.11
CA ASN A 439 -1.40 8.52 2.81
C ASN A 439 -2.84 9.06 2.80
N ARG A 440 -3.77 8.36 3.47
CA ARG A 440 -5.16 8.79 3.57
C ARG A 440 -5.32 10.01 4.47
N LEU A 441 -4.58 10.07 5.58
CA LEU A 441 -4.50 11.26 6.43
C LEU A 441 -3.93 12.45 5.68
N GLN A 442 -2.84 12.24 4.93
CA GLN A 442 -2.27 13.28 4.08
C GLN A 442 -3.29 13.79 3.07
N THR A 443 -4.07 12.91 2.42
CA THR A 443 -5.11 13.31 1.47
C THR A 443 -6.20 14.16 2.16
N ILE A 444 -6.66 13.77 3.35
CA ILE A 444 -7.65 14.54 4.12
C ILE A 444 -7.07 15.89 4.56
N GLY A 445 -5.81 15.91 5.00
CA GLY A 445 -5.07 17.12 5.34
C GLY A 445 -4.91 18.04 4.13
N GLU A 446 -4.54 17.51 2.96
CA GLU A 446 -4.47 18.26 1.71
C GLU A 446 -5.82 18.85 1.33
N LEU A 447 -6.92 18.11 1.47
CA LEU A 447 -8.28 18.63 1.23
C LEU A 447 -8.65 19.77 2.19
N ALA A 448 -8.24 19.68 3.46
CA ALA A 448 -8.44 20.73 4.45
C ALA A 448 -7.57 21.97 4.16
N VAL A 449 -6.28 21.79 3.88
CA VAL A 449 -5.30 22.88 3.71
C VAL A 449 -5.38 23.51 2.32
N GLN A 450 -5.71 22.77 1.26
CA GLN A 450 -6.04 23.33 -0.06
C GLN A 450 -7.39 24.04 -0.07
N ARG A 451 -8.14 23.99 1.04
CA ARG A 451 -9.40 24.70 1.24
C ARG A 451 -10.28 24.52 0.02
N ALA A 452 -10.63 23.27 -0.28
CA ALA A 452 -11.46 22.88 -1.44
C ALA A 452 -12.83 23.62 -1.52
N TYR A 453 -13.17 24.38 -0.48
CA TYR A 453 -14.34 25.23 -0.33
C TYR A 453 -14.16 26.68 -0.84
N SER A 454 -12.93 27.13 -1.08
CA SER A 454 -12.60 28.46 -1.62
C SER A 454 -12.59 28.47 -3.15
N THR A 455 -12.74 29.64 -3.77
CA THR A 455 -12.75 29.81 -5.22
C THR A 455 -11.42 29.36 -5.85
N GLU A 456 -11.44 28.80 -7.06
CA GLU A 456 -10.26 28.29 -7.78
C GLU A 456 -9.09 29.30 -7.77
N SER A 457 -9.39 30.60 -7.91
CA SER A 457 -8.42 31.70 -7.80
C SER A 457 -7.69 31.79 -6.45
N VAL A 458 -8.41 31.57 -5.35
CA VAL A 458 -7.87 31.61 -3.98
C VAL A 458 -7.03 30.35 -3.73
N GLN A 459 -7.50 29.19 -4.19
CA GLN A 459 -6.75 27.94 -4.10
C GLN A 459 -5.41 28.02 -4.85
N HIS A 460 -5.42 28.53 -6.09
CA HIS A 460 -4.20 28.72 -6.86
C HIS A 460 -3.26 29.77 -6.25
N PHE A 461 -3.79 30.86 -5.68
CA PHE A 461 -2.98 31.87 -5.00
C PHE A 461 -2.25 31.30 -3.78
N PHE A 462 -2.96 30.61 -2.88
CA PHE A 462 -2.33 30.00 -1.71
C PHE A 462 -1.35 28.87 -2.08
N ASN A 463 -1.62 28.12 -3.16
CA ASN A 463 -0.68 27.12 -3.67
C ASN A 463 0.60 27.76 -4.26
N ALA A 464 0.48 28.86 -4.99
CA ALA A 464 1.63 29.59 -5.53
C ALA A 464 2.42 30.37 -4.45
N ALA A 465 1.75 30.78 -3.38
CA ALA A 465 2.38 31.43 -2.22
C ALA A 465 3.21 30.45 -1.36
N ARG A 466 2.98 29.12 -1.45
CA ARG A 466 3.81 28.10 -0.80
C ARG A 466 5.17 28.00 -1.50
N GLY A 467 6.11 28.85 -1.11
CA GLY A 467 7.47 28.91 -1.68
C GLY A 467 8.07 30.31 -1.74
N GLN A 468 7.37 31.33 -1.22
CA GLN A 468 7.85 32.70 -1.12
C GLN A 468 8.37 33.00 0.30
N ASP A 469 9.24 34.01 0.44
CA ASP A 469 9.80 34.46 1.73
C ASP A 469 8.78 35.15 2.66
N TRP A 470 7.52 35.23 2.23
CA TRP A 470 6.40 35.82 2.97
C TRP A 470 5.17 34.93 2.79
N ALA A 471 4.32 34.85 3.81
CA ALA A 471 3.13 34.01 3.81
C ALA A 471 1.87 34.86 4.08
N PRO A 472 0.78 34.69 3.30
CA PRO A 472 -0.53 35.23 3.66
C PRO A 472 -1.03 34.58 4.96
N LEU A 473 -1.70 35.36 5.81
CA LEU A 473 -2.17 34.90 7.13
C LEU A 473 -3.33 33.91 7.03
N GLY A 474 -4.20 34.09 6.04
CA GLY A 474 -5.41 33.29 5.86
C GLY A 474 -6.43 34.04 5.01
N ILE A 475 -7.66 33.54 5.06
CA ILE A 475 -8.81 34.20 4.47
C ILE A 475 -9.62 34.84 5.60
N LEU A 476 -10.27 35.97 5.36
CA LEU A 476 -11.07 36.68 6.35
C LEU A 476 -12.10 35.77 7.07
N ALA A 477 -12.69 34.81 6.35
CA ALA A 477 -13.61 33.81 6.91
C ALA A 477 -13.02 32.95 8.04
N ASP A 478 -11.70 32.79 8.14
CA ASP A 478 -11.07 31.99 9.20
C ASP A 478 -11.01 32.71 10.55
N PHE A 479 -11.17 34.02 10.53
CA PHE A 479 -10.92 34.89 11.68
C PHE A 479 -12.20 35.54 12.22
N ILE A 480 -13.37 35.16 11.67
CA ILE A 480 -14.68 35.69 12.03
C ILE A 480 -15.53 34.57 12.65
N GLU A 481 -16.05 34.80 13.84
CA GLU A 481 -17.05 33.96 14.52
C GLU A 481 -18.37 34.73 14.64
N VAL A 482 -19.50 34.07 14.38
CA VAL A 482 -20.84 34.70 14.39
C VAL A 482 -21.81 33.85 15.20
N ASP A 483 -22.73 34.48 15.92
CA ASP A 483 -23.80 33.76 16.59
C ASP A 483 -24.71 33.02 15.57
N PRO A 484 -25.07 31.74 15.81
CA PRO A 484 -25.76 30.89 14.83
C PRO A 484 -27.08 31.45 14.29
N GLU A 485 -27.79 32.27 15.07
CA GLU A 485 -29.07 32.87 14.69
C GLU A 485 -28.93 33.90 13.56
N TYR A 486 -27.73 34.49 13.39
CA TYR A 486 -27.48 35.59 12.45
C TYR A 486 -26.44 35.25 11.37
N GLU A 487 -25.89 34.03 11.36
CA GLU A 487 -24.87 33.54 10.43
C GLU A 487 -25.24 33.81 8.97
N SER A 488 -26.48 33.49 8.57
CA SER A 488 -26.93 33.70 7.19
C SER A 488 -27.00 35.17 6.78
N LEU A 489 -27.33 36.08 7.71
CA LEU A 489 -27.43 37.52 7.42
C LEU A 489 -26.04 38.14 7.27
N VAL A 490 -25.10 37.72 8.13
CA VAL A 490 -23.71 38.17 8.08
C VAL A 490 -22.99 37.62 6.84
N GLU A 491 -23.23 36.35 6.46
CA GLU A 491 -22.72 35.78 5.20
C GLU A 491 -23.26 36.55 3.98
N ASP A 492 -24.55 36.89 3.97
CA ASP A 492 -25.16 37.64 2.88
C ASP A 492 -24.69 39.10 2.79
N PHE A 493 -24.32 39.71 3.92
CA PHE A 493 -23.75 41.06 3.95
C PHE A 493 -22.29 41.08 3.48
N LEU A 494 -21.48 40.12 3.94
CA LEU A 494 -20.05 40.08 3.64
C LEU A 494 -19.74 39.42 2.29
N ARG A 495 -20.48 38.40 1.86
CA ARG A 495 -20.36 37.70 0.56
C ARG A 495 -18.92 37.47 0.11
N TRP A 496 -18.47 38.22 -0.90
CA TRP A 496 -17.15 38.10 -1.51
C TRP A 496 -16.05 38.66 -0.61
N LYS A 497 -16.38 39.52 0.36
CA LYS A 497 -15.44 40.02 1.38
C LYS A 497 -14.96 38.92 2.32
N LEU A 498 -15.76 37.88 2.55
CA LEU A 498 -15.33 36.70 3.33
C LEU A 498 -14.18 35.95 2.65
N GLN A 499 -13.95 36.15 1.35
CA GLN A 499 -12.87 35.52 0.59
C GLN A 499 -11.62 36.38 0.51
N TYR A 500 -11.57 37.50 1.23
CA TYR A 500 -10.39 38.37 1.24
C TYR A 500 -9.19 37.62 1.80
N VAL A 501 -8.07 37.73 1.10
CA VAL A 501 -6.80 37.21 1.59
C VAL A 501 -6.20 38.23 2.53
N ASP A 502 -5.96 37.84 3.77
CA ASP A 502 -5.39 38.71 4.79
C ASP A 502 -3.86 38.74 4.66
N ILE A 503 -3.32 39.95 4.52
CA ILE A 503 -1.89 40.22 4.39
C ILE A 503 -1.45 41.06 5.59
N ALA A 504 -0.41 40.59 6.29
CA ALA A 504 0.06 41.17 7.54
C ALA A 504 0.64 42.57 7.38
N ASP A 505 1.45 42.78 6.33
CA ASP A 505 2.21 44.01 6.14
C ASP A 505 2.14 44.57 4.71
N ARG A 506 2.23 45.89 4.59
CA ARG A 506 2.25 46.63 3.33
C ARG A 506 3.45 46.24 2.45
N ASN A 507 4.56 45.82 3.05
CA ASN A 507 5.72 45.32 2.31
C ASN A 507 5.45 43.97 1.62
N GLN A 508 4.52 43.17 2.15
CA GLN A 508 4.10 41.89 1.58
C GLN A 508 3.02 42.05 0.49
N ALA A 509 2.34 43.19 0.45
CA ALA A 509 1.30 43.49 -0.54
C ALA A 509 1.80 43.49 -1.98
N ARG A 510 3.03 43.98 -2.21
CA ARG A 510 3.63 44.10 -3.55
C ARG A 510 4.05 42.72 -4.11
N PRO A 511 4.76 41.88 -3.36
CA PRO A 511 4.99 40.48 -3.73
C PRO A 511 3.68 39.70 -3.96
N ALA A 512 2.65 39.92 -3.12
CA ALA A 512 1.33 39.29 -3.29
C ALA A 512 0.67 39.67 -4.61
N HIS A 513 0.77 40.95 -4.98
CA HIS A 513 0.23 41.46 -6.24
C HIS A 513 0.96 40.90 -7.48
N GLU A 514 2.29 40.74 -7.42
CA GLU A 514 3.07 40.12 -8.50
C GLU A 514 2.74 38.63 -8.65
N LEU A 515 2.58 37.92 -7.54
CA LEU A 515 2.16 36.52 -7.53
C LEU A 515 0.76 36.34 -8.15
N LEU A 516 -0.16 37.25 -7.83
CA LEU A 516 -1.51 37.26 -8.41
C LEU A 516 -1.51 37.43 -9.93
N LYS A 517 -0.67 38.31 -10.47
CA LYS A 517 -0.57 38.53 -11.92
C LYS A 517 -0.11 37.28 -12.67
N ASN A 518 0.76 36.48 -12.07
CA ASN A 518 1.32 35.29 -12.70
C ASN A 518 0.38 34.08 -12.63
N VAL A 519 -0.57 34.09 -11.69
CA VAL A 519 -1.44 32.94 -11.37
C VAL A 519 -2.86 33.08 -11.94
N SER A 520 -3.31 34.29 -12.30
CA SER A 520 -4.76 34.54 -12.45
C SER A 520 -5.40 34.06 -13.76
N LYS A 521 -6.40 33.18 -13.61
CA LYS A 521 -7.72 33.31 -14.26
C LYS A 521 -8.75 33.76 -13.19
N GLY A 522 -8.73 35.01 -12.75
CA GLY A 522 -9.75 35.51 -11.81
C GLY A 522 -9.38 36.78 -11.04
N ARG A 523 -10.36 37.33 -10.30
CA ARG A 523 -10.20 38.46 -9.38
C ARG A 523 -9.99 37.92 -7.96
N LEU A 524 -9.00 38.45 -7.26
CA LEU A 524 -8.72 38.18 -5.85
C LEU A 524 -8.54 39.52 -5.14
N ASP A 525 -9.31 39.73 -4.08
CA ASP A 525 -9.26 40.96 -3.28
C ASP A 525 -8.49 40.64 -1.99
N CYS A 526 -7.55 41.50 -1.60
CA CYS A 526 -6.73 41.33 -0.40
C CYS A 526 -7.08 42.38 0.65
N PHE A 527 -7.07 41.99 1.92
CA PHE A 527 -7.21 42.88 3.05
C PHE A 527 -5.85 43.09 3.72
N LEU A 528 -5.51 44.35 3.97
CA LEU A 528 -4.25 44.74 4.61
C LEU A 528 -4.53 45.08 6.07
N LEU A 529 -3.85 44.40 7.00
CA LEU A 529 -4.07 44.54 8.43
C LEU A 529 -3.51 45.84 9.04
N ASN A 530 -2.95 46.74 8.22
CA ASN A 530 -2.34 47.99 8.67
C ASN A 530 -3.38 49.10 8.87
N GLY A 531 -4.19 48.97 9.91
CA GLY A 531 -4.79 50.09 10.64
C GLY A 531 -4.22 50.10 12.05
N ASN A 532 -3.93 51.27 12.62
CA ASN A 532 -3.64 51.44 14.06
C ASN A 532 -4.84 52.12 14.75
N THR A 533 -6.01 52.05 14.13
CA THR A 533 -7.21 52.73 14.58
C THR A 533 -7.98 51.83 15.54
N ARG A 534 -8.19 52.35 16.75
CA ARG A 534 -8.98 51.65 17.76
C ARG A 534 -10.43 51.66 17.27
N PRO A 535 -11.10 50.51 17.13
CA PRO A 535 -12.45 50.47 16.57
C PRO A 535 -13.39 51.27 17.48
N GLU A 536 -14.02 52.29 16.92
CA GLU A 536 -15.04 53.08 17.61
C GLU A 536 -16.35 52.28 17.70
N PRO A 537 -17.09 52.39 18.81
CA PRO A 537 -18.37 51.71 18.95
C PRO A 537 -19.38 52.19 17.87
N ALA A 538 -20.21 51.26 17.40
CA ALA A 538 -21.32 51.57 16.49
C ALA A 538 -22.32 52.53 17.16
N VAL A 539 -22.95 53.39 16.36
CA VAL A 539 -23.91 54.37 16.85
C VAL A 539 -25.22 53.63 17.16
N PRO A 540 -25.75 53.67 18.40
CA PRO A 540 -27.01 53.00 18.70
C PRO A 540 -28.16 53.69 17.96
N ILE A 541 -28.86 52.94 17.11
CA ILE A 541 -30.08 53.35 16.42
C ILE A 541 -31.24 52.60 17.10
N GLU A 542 -32.33 53.30 17.45
CA GLU A 542 -33.52 52.65 18.02
C GLU A 542 -34.07 51.60 17.06
N GLU A 543 -34.33 50.39 17.56
CA GLU A 543 -34.86 49.23 16.81
C GLU A 543 -33.93 48.65 15.73
N ALA A 544 -32.62 48.94 15.77
CA ALA A 544 -31.63 48.34 14.87
C ALA A 544 -30.40 47.82 15.64
N MET A 545 -30.03 46.56 15.42
CA MET A 545 -28.90 45.92 16.11
C MET A 545 -27.62 46.02 15.27
N PRO A 546 -26.51 46.58 15.77
CA PRO A 546 -25.28 46.70 14.98
C PRO A 546 -24.68 45.31 14.71
N VAL A 547 -24.26 45.06 13.46
CA VAL A 547 -23.65 43.78 13.04
C VAL A 547 -22.39 43.46 13.86
N SER A 548 -21.65 44.49 14.29
CA SER A 548 -20.46 44.36 15.15
C SER A 548 -20.74 43.80 16.56
N SER A 549 -22.00 43.76 17.00
CA SER A 549 -22.37 43.14 18.29
C SER A 549 -22.56 41.62 18.22
N VAL A 550 -22.79 41.10 17.01
CA VAL A 550 -23.10 39.69 16.74
C VAL A 550 -21.91 38.94 16.15
N VAL A 551 -20.93 39.70 15.65
CA VAL A 551 -19.72 39.18 15.00
C VAL A 551 -18.52 39.36 15.94
N ARG A 552 -17.89 38.26 16.32
CA ARG A 552 -16.63 38.23 17.07
C ARG A 552 -15.46 38.09 16.10
N PHE A 553 -14.45 38.93 16.29
CA PHE A 553 -13.24 38.95 15.47
C PHE A 553 -12.05 38.46 16.28
N ASP A 554 -11.18 37.67 15.66
CA ASP A 554 -9.82 37.45 16.17
C ASP A 554 -9.10 38.80 16.32
N ASP A 555 -8.32 38.96 17.40
CA ASP A 555 -7.60 40.21 17.71
C ASP A 555 -6.73 40.70 16.54
N ARG A 556 -6.28 39.78 15.67
CA ARG A 556 -5.46 40.08 14.48
C ARG A 556 -6.20 40.86 13.39
N ILE A 557 -7.53 40.71 13.28
CA ILE A 557 -8.34 41.36 12.23
C ILE A 557 -9.34 42.37 12.81
N ARG A 558 -9.12 42.84 14.05
CA ARG A 558 -10.05 43.72 14.78
C ARG A 558 -10.44 44.98 14.02
N HIS A 559 -9.57 45.48 13.13
CA HIS A 559 -9.82 46.63 12.26
C HIS A 559 -10.95 46.41 11.25
N PHE A 560 -11.25 45.16 10.90
CA PHE A 560 -12.38 44.86 10.02
C PHE A 560 -13.73 45.24 10.67
N SER A 561 -13.79 45.36 12.00
CA SER A 561 -14.98 45.83 12.71
C SER A 561 -15.38 47.27 12.32
N GLU A 562 -14.45 48.13 11.87
CA GLU A 562 -14.78 49.45 11.33
C GLU A 562 -15.54 49.37 10.01
N TYR A 563 -15.20 48.38 9.18
CA TYR A 563 -15.81 48.19 7.86
C TYR A 563 -17.27 47.73 7.92
N ILE A 564 -17.68 47.23 9.08
CA ILE A 564 -19.05 46.79 9.37
C ILE A 564 -19.73 47.67 10.43
N ARG A 565 -19.09 48.78 10.82
CA ARG A 565 -19.56 49.70 11.87
C ARG A 565 -20.95 50.27 11.56
N ASP A 566 -21.15 50.66 10.31
CA ASP A 566 -22.39 51.30 9.84
C ASP A 566 -23.42 50.27 9.34
N ALA A 567 -23.20 48.98 9.63
CA ALA A 567 -24.11 47.91 9.26
C ALA A 567 -25.00 47.54 10.45
N TYR A 568 -26.31 47.57 10.22
CA TYR A 568 -27.32 47.24 11.24
C TYR A 568 -28.28 46.16 10.73
N ILE A 569 -28.72 45.31 11.64
CA ILE A 569 -29.71 44.26 11.45
C ILE A 569 -31.06 44.82 11.92
N VAL A 570 -32.08 44.70 11.08
CA VAL A 570 -33.44 45.19 11.32
C VAL A 570 -34.48 44.14 10.92
N ASP A 571 -35.62 44.13 11.59
CA ASP A 571 -36.64 43.07 11.47
C ASP A 571 -37.44 43.13 10.16
N THR A 572 -37.57 44.30 9.52
CA THR A 572 -38.39 44.49 8.30
C THR A 572 -37.68 45.32 7.22
N VAL A 573 -37.99 45.02 5.96
CA VAL A 573 -37.41 45.70 4.78
C VAL A 573 -37.88 47.15 4.68
N GLU A 574 -39.13 47.42 5.05
CA GLU A 574 -39.71 48.77 5.09
C GLU A 574 -38.93 49.66 6.06
N ARG A 575 -38.55 49.11 7.22
CA ARG A 575 -37.74 49.82 8.21
C ARG A 575 -36.30 50.03 7.75
N ALA A 576 -35.72 49.05 7.06
CA ALA A 576 -34.40 49.20 6.44
C ALA A 576 -34.37 50.38 5.44
N TRP A 577 -35.46 50.58 4.69
CA TRP A 577 -35.57 51.72 3.76
C TRP A 577 -35.71 53.06 4.46
N GLU A 578 -36.58 53.15 5.47
CA GLU A 578 -36.75 54.38 6.28
C GLU A 578 -35.46 54.83 6.97
N LEU A 579 -34.64 53.88 7.42
CA LEU A 579 -33.35 54.16 8.06
C LEU A 579 -32.22 54.45 7.06
N SER A 580 -32.37 54.06 5.79
CA SER A 580 -31.37 54.33 4.73
C SER A 580 -31.49 55.72 4.08
N GLU A 581 -32.65 56.38 4.21
CA GLU A 581 -32.87 57.75 3.73
C GLU A 581 -32.48 58.84 4.74
N LYS A 582 -32.17 58.45 5.99
CA LYS A 582 -31.60 59.30 7.05
C LYS A 582 -30.09 59.17 7.06
#